data_AF-A0A8H5ZQ50-F1
#
_entry.id   AF-A0A8H5ZQ50-F1
#
_cell.length_a   1.000
_cell.length_b   1.000
_cell.length_c   1.000
_cell.angle_alpha   90.00
_cell.angle_beta   90.00
_cell.angle_gamma   90.00
#
_symmetry.space_group_name_H-M   'P 1'
#
loop_
_entity.id
_entity.type
_entity.pdbx_description
1 polymer ?
#
loop_
_entity_poly.entity_id
_entity_poly.type
_entity_poly.pdbx_seq_one_letter_code
_entity_poly.pdbx_strand_id
1 'polypeptide(L)'
;MAIENILILGTSLPFYHLHSRFTTSSSDDCNYMITVLTYPSQTLTLPPNSHQFPVQHKTSDFNSAALQSAFTGYDIILNTMAGGDSDLQISIINAIVAAAVKRFVPDEFSHDNLNKQLQACLPTHAERAKVINHLKNLSDATRVLAHWEKTKNQYIYAAGAVISANEVLKSVEEMTGQEFAVGSYGVEECVEEGWKRIERGYPDSGLALLERSILYDGQLNASAPFRIHNANDMLGLAPESANSMVTEAYHRLKHLGKPGCACAT
;
A
#
# COMPACT_ATOMS: atom_id res chain seq x y z
N MET A 1 22.88 2.69 11.76
CA MET A 1 21.88 2.61 12.85
C MET A 1 20.91 1.51 12.45
N ALA A 2 20.70 0.53 13.32
CA ALA A 2 19.66 -0.47 13.13
C ALA A 2 18.27 0.19 13.22
N ILE A 3 17.24 -0.46 12.70
CA ILE A 3 15.85 -0.08 12.91
C ILE A 3 15.31 -1.08 13.94
N GLU A 4 14.83 -0.60 15.07
CA GLU A 4 14.28 -1.44 16.13
C GLU A 4 12.85 -1.01 16.45
N ASN A 5 12.60 0.30 16.60
CA ASN A 5 11.32 0.85 16.99
C ASN A 5 10.52 1.31 15.77
N ILE A 6 9.51 0.51 15.39
CA ILE A 6 8.65 0.75 14.23
C ILE A 6 7.27 1.21 14.72
N LEU A 7 6.80 2.34 14.20
CA LEU A 7 5.41 2.79 14.39
C LEU A 7 4.65 2.67 13.07
N ILE A 8 3.47 2.06 13.10
CA ILE A 8 2.56 1.97 11.95
C ILE A 8 1.29 2.79 12.25
N LEU A 9 0.90 3.67 11.34
CA LEU A 9 -0.33 4.46 11.47
C LEU A 9 -1.45 3.77 10.70
N GLY A 10 -2.60 3.57 11.35
CA GLY A 10 -3.77 2.91 10.75
C GLY A 10 -3.67 1.39 10.60
N THR A 11 -4.76 0.80 10.12
CA THR A 11 -4.97 -0.66 10.00
C THR A 11 -5.66 -1.04 8.67
N SER A 12 -5.29 -0.38 7.56
CA SER A 12 -5.80 -0.71 6.23
C SER A 12 -5.13 -1.98 5.66
N LEU A 13 -5.46 -2.38 4.43
CA LEU A 13 -4.88 -3.58 3.80
C LEU A 13 -3.32 -3.61 3.81
N PRO A 14 -2.60 -2.52 3.45
CA PRO A 14 -1.15 -2.43 3.64
C PRO A 14 -0.64 -2.83 5.04
N PHE A 15 -1.35 -2.49 6.14
CA PHE A 15 -0.93 -2.88 7.49
C PHE A 15 -0.88 -4.40 7.66
N TYR A 16 -1.90 -5.14 7.19
CA TYR A 16 -1.94 -6.60 7.31
C TYR A 16 -0.84 -7.28 6.50
N HIS A 17 -0.52 -6.76 5.31
CA HIS A 17 0.61 -7.24 4.52
C HIS A 17 1.95 -6.99 5.23
N LEU A 18 2.19 -5.76 5.71
CA LEU A 18 3.40 -5.43 6.48
C LEU A 18 3.54 -6.31 7.72
N HIS A 19 2.48 -6.44 8.52
CA HIS A 19 2.43 -7.32 9.68
C HIS A 19 2.85 -8.75 9.34
N SER A 20 2.25 -9.36 8.32
CA SER A 20 2.57 -10.73 7.90
C SER A 20 4.03 -10.94 7.48
N ARG A 21 4.71 -9.88 6.99
CA ARG A 21 6.14 -9.93 6.64
C ARG A 21 7.02 -9.79 7.87
N PHE A 22 6.68 -8.91 8.81
CA PHE A 22 7.41 -8.84 10.08
C PHE A 22 7.34 -10.16 10.87
N THR A 23 6.18 -10.85 10.88
CA THR A 23 6.03 -12.13 11.57
C THR A 23 6.67 -13.34 10.85
N THR A 24 7.01 -13.21 9.57
CA THR A 24 7.67 -14.30 8.80
C THR A 24 9.17 -14.07 8.59
N SER A 25 9.65 -12.85 8.79
CA SER A 25 11.07 -12.47 8.59
C SER A 25 11.93 -12.55 9.85
N SER A 26 11.40 -13.01 10.99
CA SER A 26 12.18 -13.17 12.22
C SER A 26 13.07 -14.43 12.18
N SER A 27 14.10 -14.38 11.34
CA SER A 27 15.39 -14.99 11.69
C SER A 27 15.89 -14.36 13.00
N ASP A 28 16.63 -15.12 13.81
CA ASP A 28 17.06 -14.74 15.17
C ASP A 28 17.81 -13.40 15.31
N ASP A 29 18.24 -12.78 14.21
CA ASP A 29 19.00 -11.52 14.15
C ASP A 29 18.15 -10.21 14.11
N CYS A 30 16.82 -10.27 13.97
CA CYS A 30 15.97 -9.07 13.80
C CYS A 30 14.88 -8.91 14.87
N ASN A 31 15.12 -8.06 15.88
CA ASN A 31 14.20 -7.76 16.97
C ASN A 31 13.43 -6.44 16.75
N TYR A 32 12.33 -6.48 15.99
CA TYR A 32 11.49 -5.31 15.73
C TYR A 32 10.41 -5.11 16.81
N MET A 33 10.42 -3.95 17.46
CA MET A 33 9.36 -3.48 18.35
C MET A 33 8.30 -2.72 17.55
N ILE A 34 7.16 -3.36 17.28
CA ILE A 34 6.08 -2.78 16.48
C ILE A 34 5.04 -2.13 17.39
N THR A 35 4.74 -0.86 17.13
CA THR A 35 3.56 -0.17 17.67
C THR A 35 2.61 0.19 16.53
N VAL A 36 1.29 0.05 16.74
CA VAL A 36 0.24 0.52 15.85
C VAL A 36 -0.50 1.68 16.51
N LEU A 37 -0.69 2.78 15.78
CA LEU A 37 -1.45 3.96 16.22
C LEU A 37 -2.74 4.09 15.40
N THR A 38 -3.89 4.10 16.08
CA THR A 38 -5.21 4.25 15.45
C THR A 38 -6.03 5.37 16.11
N TYR A 39 -7.18 5.71 15.55
CA TYR A 39 -8.15 6.54 16.27
C TYR A 39 -8.68 5.81 17.52
N PRO A 40 -9.15 6.53 18.56
CA PRO A 40 -9.70 5.92 19.78
C PRO A 40 -10.98 5.10 19.53
N SER A 41 -11.66 5.34 18.41
CA SER A 41 -12.83 4.58 17.95
C SER A 41 -12.48 3.25 17.26
N GLN A 42 -11.20 2.96 17.03
CA GLN A 42 -10.74 1.78 16.30
C GLN A 42 -10.08 0.76 17.23
N THR A 43 -10.51 -0.50 17.11
CA THR A 43 -9.88 -1.64 17.79
C THR A 43 -8.86 -2.29 16.86
N LEU A 44 -7.67 -2.61 17.37
CA LEU A 44 -6.70 -3.42 16.62
C LEU A 44 -7.13 -4.89 16.60
N THR A 45 -7.43 -5.40 15.40
CA THR A 45 -7.63 -6.84 15.16
C THR A 45 -6.42 -7.36 14.41
N LEU A 46 -5.73 -8.36 14.96
CA LEU A 46 -4.59 -9.03 14.30
C LEU A 46 -5.05 -10.35 13.66
N PRO A 47 -4.37 -10.83 12.60
CA PRO A 47 -4.63 -12.16 12.04
C PRO A 47 -4.48 -13.28 13.10
N PRO A 48 -5.18 -14.40 12.94
CA PRO A 48 -4.98 -15.59 13.78
C PRO A 48 -3.51 -16.04 13.82
N ASN A 49 -3.09 -16.62 14.95
CA ASN A 49 -1.71 -17.02 15.24
C ASN A 49 -0.67 -15.89 15.41
N SER A 50 -1.07 -14.61 15.35
CA SER A 50 -0.16 -13.47 15.61
C SER A 50 0.39 -13.39 17.05
N HIS A 51 -0.07 -14.25 17.97
CA HIS A 51 0.31 -14.25 19.39
C HIS A 51 1.82 -14.41 19.67
N GLN A 52 2.60 -14.86 18.69
CA GLN A 52 4.05 -15.02 18.81
C GLN A 52 4.82 -13.68 18.63
N PHE A 53 4.15 -12.63 18.15
CA PHE A 53 4.76 -11.33 17.84
C PHE A 53 4.07 -10.21 18.64
N PRO A 54 4.75 -9.61 19.64
CA PRO A 54 4.16 -8.58 20.48
C PRO A 54 4.01 -7.25 19.72
N VAL A 55 2.78 -6.94 19.29
CA VAL A 55 2.41 -5.63 18.74
C VAL A 55 1.79 -4.76 19.83
N GLN A 56 2.35 -3.59 20.08
CA GLN A 56 1.72 -2.59 20.96
C GLN A 56 0.61 -1.84 20.21
N HIS A 57 -0.55 -1.65 20.84
CA HIS A 57 -1.61 -0.79 20.32
C HIS A 57 -1.68 0.51 21.13
N LYS A 58 -1.64 1.65 20.45
CA LYS A 58 -1.86 2.99 21.02
C LYS A 58 -2.96 3.70 20.23
N THR A 59 -3.58 4.71 20.83
CA THR A 59 -4.58 5.54 20.16
C THR A 59 -4.23 7.02 20.23
N SER A 60 -4.65 7.76 19.21
CA SER A 60 -4.53 9.22 19.12
C SER A 60 -5.69 9.78 18.31
N ASP A 61 -6.14 10.99 18.61
CA ASP A 61 -7.08 11.74 17.78
C ASP A 61 -6.42 12.42 16.56
N PHE A 62 -5.10 12.26 16.41
CA PHE A 62 -4.26 12.87 15.38
C PHE A 62 -4.28 14.41 15.38
N ASN A 63 -4.60 15.04 16.53
CA ASN A 63 -4.39 16.48 16.69
C ASN A 63 -2.89 16.82 16.82
N SER A 64 -2.49 18.04 16.44
CA SER A 64 -1.06 18.42 16.36
C SER A 64 -0.29 18.30 17.68
N ALA A 65 -0.93 18.49 18.84
CA ALA A 65 -0.30 18.33 20.14
C ALA A 65 -0.12 16.85 20.53
N ALA A 66 -1.08 15.99 20.16
CA ALA A 66 -0.98 14.55 20.38
C ALA A 66 0.09 13.90 19.49
N LEU A 67 0.19 14.32 18.22
CA LEU A 67 1.11 13.73 17.24
C LEU A 67 2.59 13.84 17.63
N GLN A 68 3.05 15.01 18.10
CA GLN A 68 4.48 15.20 18.40
C GLN A 68 4.99 14.28 19.52
N SER A 69 4.20 14.10 20.57
CA SER A 69 4.54 13.18 21.67
C SER A 69 4.37 11.70 21.25
N ALA A 70 3.38 11.39 20.41
CA ALA A 70 3.15 10.05 19.89
C ALA A 70 4.28 9.53 18.97
N PHE A 71 5.08 10.41 18.37
CA PHE A 71 6.13 10.05 17.40
C PHE A 71 7.56 10.07 17.97
N THR A 72 7.75 10.58 19.20
CA THR A 72 9.07 10.63 19.83
C THR A 72 9.59 9.22 20.16
N GLY A 73 10.82 8.91 19.73
CA GLY A 73 11.51 7.65 20.06
C GLY A 73 11.37 6.52 19.05
N TYR A 74 10.70 6.72 17.91
CA TYR A 74 10.63 5.73 16.82
C TYR A 74 11.69 5.97 15.75
N ASP A 75 12.21 4.90 15.16
CA ASP A 75 13.24 4.93 14.13
C ASP A 75 12.65 5.16 12.73
N ILE A 76 11.46 4.61 12.51
CA ILE A 76 10.70 4.71 11.26
C ILE A 76 9.19 4.73 11.55
N ILE A 77 8.47 5.56 10.80
CA ILE A 77 7.01 5.60 10.78
C ILE A 77 6.51 5.12 9.41
N LEU A 78 5.60 4.15 9.40
CA LEU A 78 4.92 3.64 8.22
C LEU A 78 3.46 4.09 8.25
N ASN A 79 3.02 4.93 7.33
CA ASN A 79 1.62 5.33 7.24
C ASN A 79 0.83 4.36 6.37
N THR A 80 -0.25 3.79 6.92
CA THR A 80 -1.26 2.99 6.21
C THR A 80 -2.67 3.56 6.39
N MET A 81 -2.81 4.80 6.91
CA MET A 81 -4.06 5.53 6.88
C MET A 81 -4.33 6.00 5.45
N ALA A 82 -5.57 5.87 4.97
CA ALA A 82 -5.94 6.20 3.61
C ALA A 82 -5.54 7.65 3.24
N GLY A 83 -4.65 7.81 2.26
CA GLY A 83 -4.03 9.06 1.85
C GLY A 83 -4.93 10.05 1.09
N GLY A 84 -6.22 10.14 1.43
CA GLY A 84 -7.19 11.02 0.75
C GLY A 84 -7.25 12.46 1.29
N ASP A 85 -6.64 12.75 2.44
CA ASP A 85 -6.67 14.05 3.11
C ASP A 85 -5.24 14.61 3.21
N SER A 86 -4.87 15.52 2.32
CA SER A 86 -3.50 16.05 2.29
C SER A 86 -3.16 16.93 3.50
N ASP A 87 -4.13 17.63 4.09
CA ASP A 87 -3.90 18.50 5.25
C ASP A 87 -3.58 17.67 6.51
N LEU A 88 -4.33 16.59 6.75
CA LEU A 88 -4.03 15.63 7.82
C LEU A 88 -2.66 14.97 7.62
N GLN A 89 -2.35 14.52 6.40
CA GLN A 89 -1.07 13.88 6.10
C GLN A 89 0.12 14.85 6.25
N ILE A 90 -0.04 16.11 5.85
CA ILE A 90 0.98 17.16 6.06
C ILE A 90 1.14 17.47 7.55
N SER A 91 0.05 17.52 8.33
CA SER A 91 0.10 17.68 9.80
C SER A 91 0.89 16.55 10.48
N ILE A 92 0.62 15.30 10.08
CA ILE A 92 1.39 14.12 10.50
C ILE A 92 2.87 14.29 10.16
N ILE A 93 3.22 14.58 8.90
CA ILE A 93 4.61 14.77 8.46
C ILE A 93 5.32 15.86 9.27
N ASN A 94 4.67 16.98 9.53
CA ASN A 94 5.26 18.09 10.29
C ASN A 94 5.55 17.67 11.75
N ALA A 95 4.67 16.87 12.37
CA ALA A 95 4.92 16.31 13.70
C ALA A 95 6.03 15.26 13.71
N ILE A 96 6.17 14.45 12.64
CA ILE A 96 7.27 13.48 12.45
C ILE A 96 8.62 14.20 12.38
N VAL A 97 8.69 15.30 11.62
CA VAL A 97 9.87 16.17 11.55
C VAL A 97 10.17 16.81 12.91
N ALA A 98 9.15 17.31 13.63
CA ALA A 98 9.30 17.90 14.95
C ALA A 98 9.72 16.89 16.05
N ALA A 99 9.41 15.61 15.87
CA ALA A 99 9.87 14.50 16.70
C ALA A 99 11.25 13.94 16.28
N ALA A 100 11.89 14.54 15.26
CA ALA A 100 13.19 14.15 14.70
C ALA A 100 13.27 12.68 14.22
N VAL A 101 12.14 12.10 13.83
CA VAL A 101 12.08 10.74 13.29
C VAL A 101 12.78 10.70 11.94
N LYS A 102 13.72 9.75 11.79
CA LYS A 102 14.68 9.75 10.67
C LYS A 102 14.08 9.23 9.36
N ARG A 103 12.95 8.52 9.40
CA ARG A 103 12.34 7.90 8.24
C ARG A 103 10.82 7.87 8.32
N PHE A 104 10.19 8.13 7.19
CA PHE A 104 8.75 8.06 7.01
C PHE A 104 8.44 7.38 5.68
N VAL A 105 7.42 6.52 5.66
CA VAL A 105 6.83 5.96 4.44
C VAL A 105 5.37 6.39 4.39
N PRO A 106 4.95 7.23 3.42
CA PRO A 106 3.54 7.63 3.23
C PRO A 106 2.66 6.48 2.70
N ASP A 107 1.34 6.69 2.65
CA ASP A 107 0.34 5.77 2.06
C ASP A 107 0.41 5.77 0.52
N GLU A 108 1.51 5.23 0.00
CA GLU A 108 1.91 5.22 -1.42
C GLU A 108 2.00 3.80 -1.99
N PHE A 109 1.32 2.83 -1.37
CA PHE A 109 1.32 1.40 -1.75
C PHE A 109 0.44 1.12 -3.00
N SER A 110 0.50 2.00 -4.01
CA SER A 110 -0.36 2.01 -5.19
C SER A 110 0.38 2.62 -6.40
N HIS A 111 -0.34 3.25 -7.32
CA HIS A 111 0.17 3.93 -8.50
C HIS A 111 1.11 5.12 -8.19
N ASP A 112 1.87 5.56 -9.20
CA ASP A 112 2.62 6.82 -9.14
C ASP A 112 1.67 8.02 -9.07
N ASN A 113 1.49 8.58 -7.88
CA ASN A 113 0.62 9.73 -7.65
C ASN A 113 1.17 11.04 -8.24
N LEU A 114 2.40 11.08 -8.76
CA LEU A 114 2.92 12.23 -9.53
C LEU A 114 2.51 12.19 -11.01
N ASN A 115 1.90 11.10 -11.47
CA ASN A 115 1.31 11.02 -12.80
C ASN A 115 0.08 11.95 -12.89
N LYS A 116 0.24 13.05 -13.63
CA LYS A 116 -0.80 14.08 -13.82
C LYS A 116 -2.07 13.55 -14.48
N GLN A 117 -2.01 12.48 -15.26
CA GLN A 117 -3.20 11.87 -15.85
C GLN A 117 -4.01 11.13 -14.77
N LEU A 118 -3.36 10.39 -13.87
CA LEU A 118 -4.03 9.76 -12.73
C LEU A 118 -4.65 10.78 -11.77
N GLN A 119 -3.95 11.88 -11.51
CA GLN A 119 -4.49 13.01 -10.73
C GLN A 119 -5.76 13.61 -11.35
N ALA A 120 -5.88 13.60 -12.69
CA ALA A 120 -7.06 14.08 -13.40
C ALA A 120 -8.22 13.06 -13.39
N CYS A 121 -7.92 11.75 -13.36
CA CYS A 121 -8.93 10.70 -13.27
C CYS A 121 -9.61 10.64 -11.89
N LEU A 122 -8.85 10.87 -10.80
CA LEU A 122 -9.33 10.69 -9.43
C LEU A 122 -8.77 11.75 -8.47
N PRO A 123 -9.63 12.55 -7.79
CA PRO A 123 -9.19 13.58 -6.85
C PRO A 123 -8.25 13.09 -5.74
N THR A 124 -8.43 11.85 -5.27
CA THR A 124 -7.59 11.23 -4.23
C THR A 124 -6.13 11.03 -4.66
N HIS A 125 -5.84 10.94 -5.96
CA HIS A 125 -4.47 10.92 -6.48
C HIS A 125 -3.84 12.33 -6.47
N ALA A 126 -4.63 13.38 -6.70
CA ALA A 126 -4.18 14.76 -6.59
C ALA A 126 -3.86 15.16 -5.13
N GLU A 127 -4.63 14.68 -4.15
CA GLU A 127 -4.32 14.89 -2.74
C GLU A 127 -3.01 14.18 -2.33
N ARG A 128 -2.80 12.93 -2.73
CA ARG A 128 -1.52 12.22 -2.54
C ARG A 128 -0.34 12.96 -3.20
N ALA A 129 -0.53 13.50 -4.40
CA ALA A 129 0.49 14.30 -5.08
C ALA A 129 0.96 15.51 -4.24
N LYS A 130 0.08 16.18 -3.51
CA LYS A 130 0.46 17.28 -2.60
C LYS A 130 1.37 16.79 -1.47
N VAL A 131 1.04 15.65 -0.86
CA VAL A 131 1.81 15.03 0.23
C VAL A 131 3.22 14.67 -0.24
N ILE A 132 3.36 14.08 -1.42
CA ILE A 132 4.67 13.75 -2.01
C ILE A 132 5.49 15.01 -2.29
N ASN A 133 4.87 16.05 -2.86
CA ASN A 133 5.59 17.30 -3.15
C ASN A 133 6.05 18.00 -1.85
N HIS A 134 5.25 17.94 -0.77
CA HIS A 134 5.67 18.39 0.56
C HIS A 134 6.89 17.61 1.07
N LEU A 135 6.86 16.26 0.98
CA LEU A 135 7.99 15.41 1.35
C LEU A 135 9.25 15.71 0.55
N LYS A 136 9.13 15.94 -0.78
CA LYS A 136 10.27 16.32 -1.63
C LYS A 136 10.90 17.63 -1.16
N ASN A 137 10.09 18.67 -0.97
CA ASN A 137 10.54 19.98 -0.50
C ASN A 137 11.26 19.91 0.86
N LEU A 138 10.74 19.12 1.81
CA LEU A 138 11.40 18.85 3.09
C LEU A 138 12.71 18.06 2.91
N SER A 139 12.71 17.07 2.02
CA SER A 139 13.87 16.20 1.80
C SER A 139 15.07 16.95 1.21
N ASP A 140 14.83 17.90 0.30
CA ASP A 140 15.88 18.73 -0.31
C ASP A 140 16.58 19.63 0.72
N ALA A 141 15.83 20.14 1.70
CA ALA A 141 16.38 20.88 2.83
C ALA A 141 17.20 20.01 3.82
N THR A 142 17.03 18.69 3.80
CA THR A 142 17.48 17.77 4.89
C THR A 142 18.59 16.80 4.45
N ARG A 143 19.22 16.99 3.28
CA ARG A 143 20.14 16.04 2.61
C ARG A 143 21.48 15.68 3.31
N VAL A 144 21.66 15.99 4.60
CA VAL A 144 22.98 15.98 5.28
C VAL A 144 23.33 14.66 6.00
N LEU A 145 22.44 13.66 6.07
CA LEU A 145 22.68 12.42 6.83
C LEU A 145 22.50 11.11 6.04
N ALA A 146 23.12 10.05 6.57
CA ALA A 146 23.35 8.73 5.97
C ALA A 146 23.41 7.64 7.07
N HIS A 147 23.32 6.33 6.81
CA HIS A 147 23.12 5.62 5.54
C HIS A 147 21.74 4.93 5.48
N TRP A 148 21.55 3.92 4.61
CA TRP A 148 20.35 3.67 3.79
C TRP A 148 20.40 4.44 2.45
N GLU A 149 21.61 4.55 1.88
CA GLU A 149 21.90 5.40 0.71
C GLU A 149 21.07 5.09 -0.53
N LYS A 150 20.78 3.81 -0.78
CA LYS A 150 20.17 3.38 -2.05
C LYS A 150 18.70 3.75 -2.18
N THR A 151 18.01 4.00 -1.08
CA THR A 151 16.53 4.14 -1.03
C THR A 151 16.05 5.37 -0.27
N LYS A 152 16.95 6.22 0.25
CA LYS A 152 16.55 7.49 0.88
C LYS A 152 16.02 8.48 -0.16
N ASN A 153 15.03 9.29 0.24
CA ASN A 153 14.49 10.46 -0.46
C ASN A 153 14.10 10.22 -1.93
N GLN A 154 13.51 9.07 -2.26
CA GLN A 154 13.12 8.71 -3.63
C GLN A 154 11.84 7.87 -3.67
N TYR A 155 11.20 7.83 -4.84
CA TYR A 155 10.18 6.82 -5.13
C TYR A 155 10.82 5.46 -5.36
N ILE A 156 10.16 4.39 -4.89
CA ILE A 156 10.57 3.01 -5.11
C ILE A 156 9.44 2.30 -5.84
N TYR A 157 9.67 1.86 -7.07
CA TYR A 157 8.71 1.10 -7.85
C TYR A 157 9.03 -0.39 -7.72
N ALA A 158 8.27 -1.12 -6.91
CA ALA A 158 8.39 -2.56 -6.77
C ALA A 158 7.08 -3.22 -7.21
N ALA A 159 7.19 -4.26 -8.03
CA ALA A 159 6.04 -5.03 -8.51
C ALA A 159 6.47 -6.49 -8.69
N GLY A 160 5.83 -7.41 -7.97
CA GLY A 160 6.10 -8.84 -8.12
C GLY A 160 5.86 -9.30 -9.56
N ALA A 161 4.73 -8.90 -10.15
CA ALA A 161 4.40 -9.12 -11.55
C ALA A 161 3.85 -7.83 -12.21
N VAL A 162 4.08 -7.68 -13.51
CA VAL A 162 3.38 -6.70 -14.37
C VAL A 162 2.71 -7.47 -15.49
N ILE A 163 1.45 -7.85 -15.29
CA ILE A 163 0.67 -8.77 -16.11
C ILE A 163 -0.67 -8.17 -16.54
N SER A 164 -1.25 -8.71 -17.60
CA SER A 164 -2.57 -8.34 -18.12
C SER A 164 -3.69 -9.24 -17.59
N ALA A 165 -4.94 -8.74 -17.65
CA ALA A 165 -6.12 -9.54 -17.34
C ALA A 165 -6.25 -10.79 -18.24
N ASN A 166 -5.74 -10.74 -19.47
CA ASN A 166 -5.76 -11.88 -20.40
C ASN A 166 -4.78 -13.00 -19.98
N GLU A 167 -3.62 -12.65 -19.40
CA GLU A 167 -2.69 -13.63 -18.84
C GLU A 167 -3.25 -14.30 -17.58
N VAL A 168 -3.95 -13.53 -16.74
CA VAL A 168 -4.69 -14.07 -15.58
C VAL A 168 -5.80 -14.99 -16.04
N LEU A 169 -6.64 -14.56 -16.98
CA LEU A 169 -7.73 -15.37 -17.56
C LEU A 169 -7.20 -16.70 -18.09
N LYS A 170 -6.22 -16.65 -18.99
CA LYS A 170 -5.61 -17.85 -19.58
C LYS A 170 -5.12 -18.83 -18.49
N SER A 171 -4.46 -18.30 -17.46
CA SER A 171 -3.99 -19.14 -16.37
C SER A 171 -5.13 -19.74 -15.53
N VAL A 172 -6.25 -19.04 -15.35
CA VAL A 172 -7.44 -19.56 -14.67
C VAL A 172 -8.11 -20.65 -15.53
N GLU A 173 -8.19 -20.45 -16.84
CA GLU A 173 -8.75 -21.44 -17.78
C GLU A 173 -7.92 -22.73 -17.79
N GLU A 174 -6.59 -22.62 -17.91
CA GLU A 174 -5.65 -23.74 -17.81
C GLU A 174 -5.74 -24.49 -16.47
N MET A 175 -5.89 -23.76 -15.36
CA MET A 175 -5.96 -24.33 -14.01
C MET A 175 -7.32 -24.99 -13.69
N THR A 176 -8.41 -24.50 -14.30
CA THR A 176 -9.78 -24.99 -14.05
C THR A 176 -10.26 -26.01 -15.06
N GLY A 177 -9.69 -26.04 -16.27
CA GLY A 177 -10.20 -26.81 -17.40
C GLY A 177 -11.54 -26.28 -17.92
N GLN A 178 -11.82 -24.99 -17.73
CA GLN A 178 -13.06 -24.30 -18.12
C GLN A 178 -12.73 -23.04 -18.91
N GLU A 179 -13.54 -22.72 -19.91
CA GLU A 179 -13.50 -21.43 -20.61
C GLU A 179 -14.48 -20.44 -19.97
N PHE A 180 -14.14 -19.16 -19.90
CA PHE A 180 -15.02 -18.12 -19.32
C PHE A 180 -15.52 -17.13 -20.38
N ALA A 181 -16.77 -16.69 -20.24
CA ALA A 181 -17.31 -15.62 -21.07
C ALA A 181 -16.66 -14.27 -20.70
N VAL A 182 -15.99 -13.63 -21.65
CA VAL A 182 -15.26 -12.37 -21.46
C VAL A 182 -16.09 -11.17 -21.97
N GLY A 183 -16.35 -10.20 -21.09
CA GLY A 183 -16.89 -8.90 -21.47
C GLY A 183 -15.79 -7.91 -21.84
N SER A 184 -15.98 -7.16 -22.92
CA SER A 184 -15.12 -6.01 -23.29
C SER A 184 -15.87 -4.70 -23.03
N TYR A 185 -15.21 -3.72 -22.43
CA TYR A 185 -15.79 -2.43 -22.04
C TYR A 185 -14.87 -1.28 -22.47
N GLY A 186 -15.45 -0.16 -22.93
CA GLY A 186 -14.68 1.05 -23.24
C GLY A 186 -14.17 1.72 -21.96
N VAL A 187 -12.98 2.34 -22.04
CA VAL A 187 -12.43 3.13 -20.93
C VAL A 187 -13.33 4.34 -20.66
N GLU A 188 -13.72 5.04 -21.71
CA GLU A 188 -14.56 6.25 -21.66
C GLU A 188 -15.93 5.95 -21.06
N GLU A 189 -16.58 4.86 -21.49
CA GLU A 189 -17.86 4.39 -20.93
C GLU A 189 -17.72 4.04 -19.44
N CYS A 190 -16.63 3.37 -19.06
CA CYS A 190 -16.35 3.01 -17.67
C CYS A 190 -16.16 4.25 -16.79
N VAL A 191 -15.49 5.29 -17.31
CA VAL A 191 -15.30 6.57 -16.61
C VAL A 191 -16.61 7.35 -16.51
N GLU A 192 -17.37 7.45 -17.60
CA GLU A 192 -18.64 8.19 -17.64
C GLU A 192 -19.69 7.58 -16.68
N GLU A 193 -19.85 6.26 -16.69
CA GLU A 193 -20.74 5.56 -15.75
C GLU A 193 -20.21 5.62 -14.30
N GLY A 194 -18.88 5.66 -14.11
CA GLY A 194 -18.26 5.89 -12.80
C GLY A 194 -18.71 7.22 -12.17
N TRP A 195 -18.62 8.31 -12.93
CA TRP A 195 -19.07 9.63 -12.48
C TRP A 195 -20.59 9.71 -12.29
N LYS A 196 -21.39 9.18 -13.24
CA LYS A 196 -22.86 9.11 -13.10
C LYS A 196 -23.31 8.40 -11.83
N ARG A 197 -22.59 7.37 -11.38
CA ARG A 197 -22.89 6.68 -10.11
C ARG A 197 -22.60 7.54 -8.89
N ILE A 198 -21.47 8.26 -8.88
CA ILE A 198 -21.13 9.22 -7.82
C ILE A 198 -22.21 10.31 -7.73
N GLU A 199 -22.59 10.92 -8.86
CA GLU A 199 -23.63 11.95 -8.94
C GLU A 199 -25.01 11.46 -8.46
N ARG A 200 -25.33 10.18 -8.68
CA ARG A 200 -26.56 9.53 -8.20
C ARG A 200 -26.51 9.07 -6.75
N GLY A 201 -25.41 9.32 -6.02
CA GLY A 201 -25.26 8.94 -4.62
C GLY A 201 -24.77 7.52 -4.36
N TYR A 202 -24.10 6.90 -5.33
CA TYR A 202 -23.49 5.56 -5.21
C TYR A 202 -21.95 5.60 -5.30
N PRO A 203 -21.27 6.33 -4.39
CA PRO A 203 -19.84 6.68 -4.52
C PRO A 203 -18.94 5.46 -4.67
N ASP A 204 -19.08 4.44 -3.83
CA ASP A 204 -18.22 3.24 -3.86
C ASP A 204 -18.28 2.53 -5.22
N SER A 205 -19.49 2.39 -5.78
CA SER A 205 -19.71 1.71 -7.06
C SER A 205 -19.26 2.53 -8.28
N GLY A 206 -19.09 3.84 -8.12
CA GLY A 206 -18.53 4.73 -9.12
C GLY A 206 -17.01 4.80 -9.04
N LEU A 207 -16.47 4.93 -7.82
CA LEU A 207 -15.03 4.86 -7.55
C LEU A 207 -14.44 3.54 -8.05
N ALA A 208 -15.09 2.41 -7.79
CA ALA A 208 -14.67 1.11 -8.30
C ALA A 208 -14.61 1.04 -9.85
N LEU A 209 -15.43 1.81 -10.57
CA LEU A 209 -15.33 1.92 -12.04
C LEU A 209 -14.18 2.83 -12.48
N LEU A 210 -13.93 3.93 -11.76
CA LEU A 210 -12.83 4.84 -12.04
C LEU A 210 -11.47 4.17 -11.77
N GLU A 211 -11.32 3.48 -10.63
CA GLU A 211 -10.14 2.66 -10.33
C GLU A 211 -9.95 1.54 -11.36
N ARG A 212 -11.03 0.87 -11.77
CA ARG A 212 -10.99 -0.15 -12.84
C ARG A 212 -10.56 0.43 -14.18
N SER A 213 -10.96 1.66 -14.53
CA SER A 213 -10.56 2.29 -15.80
C SER A 213 -9.05 2.50 -15.87
N ILE A 214 -8.41 2.82 -14.74
CA ILE A 214 -6.95 3.04 -14.66
C ILE A 214 -6.15 1.77 -15.05
N LEU A 215 -6.69 0.58 -14.78
CA LEU A 215 -6.04 -0.70 -15.10
C LEU A 215 -6.00 -1.00 -16.59
N TYR A 216 -6.95 -0.46 -17.37
CA TYR A 216 -7.12 -0.76 -18.79
C TYR A 216 -6.78 0.42 -19.71
N ASP A 217 -6.72 1.65 -19.19
CA ASP A 217 -6.34 2.82 -19.96
C ASP A 217 -4.82 2.89 -20.21
N GLY A 218 -4.41 2.41 -21.38
CA GLY A 218 -3.04 2.51 -21.86
C GLY A 218 -2.53 3.95 -22.01
N GLN A 219 -3.41 4.96 -22.14
CA GLN A 219 -3.00 6.36 -22.27
C GLN A 219 -2.44 6.94 -20.96
N LEU A 220 -2.91 6.44 -19.80
CA LEU A 220 -2.39 6.84 -18.49
C LEU A 220 -0.99 6.28 -18.23
N ASN A 221 -0.59 5.24 -18.96
CA ASN A 221 0.71 4.56 -18.87
C ASN A 221 1.09 4.13 -17.44
N ALA A 222 0.09 3.87 -16.58
CA ALA A 222 0.23 3.76 -15.13
C ALA A 222 1.19 2.65 -14.67
N SER A 223 1.35 1.60 -15.48
CA SER A 223 2.23 0.46 -15.22
C SER A 223 3.66 0.61 -15.76
N ALA A 224 3.98 1.65 -16.53
CA ALA A 224 5.32 1.84 -17.07
C ALA A 224 6.41 2.13 -16.04
N PRO A 225 6.20 2.95 -14.99
CA PRO A 225 7.22 3.15 -13.95
C PRO A 225 7.67 1.84 -13.30
N PHE A 226 6.74 0.90 -13.07
CA PHE A 226 7.01 -0.43 -12.52
C PHE A 226 7.75 -1.39 -13.48
N ARG A 227 7.82 -1.07 -14.78
CA ARG A 227 8.66 -1.78 -15.77
C ARG A 227 10.03 -1.12 -15.95
N ILE A 228 10.09 0.21 -15.95
CA ILE A 228 11.28 0.99 -16.32
C ILE A 228 12.19 1.25 -15.10
N HIS A 229 11.59 1.44 -13.93
CA HIS A 229 12.28 1.81 -12.68
C HIS A 229 12.11 0.72 -11.61
N ASN A 230 11.94 -0.53 -12.05
CA ASN A 230 11.71 -1.66 -11.16
C ASN A 230 12.87 -1.85 -10.17
N ALA A 231 12.52 -1.90 -8.88
CA ALA A 231 13.45 -1.97 -7.77
C ALA A 231 13.68 -3.40 -7.22
N ASN A 232 13.05 -4.43 -7.80
CA ASN A 232 13.06 -5.79 -7.24
C ASN A 232 14.48 -6.32 -7.02
N ASP A 233 15.38 -6.20 -8.01
CA ASP A 233 16.78 -6.64 -7.91
C ASP A 233 17.54 -5.92 -6.80
N MET A 234 17.29 -4.61 -6.61
CA MET A 234 17.90 -3.82 -5.53
C MET A 234 17.39 -4.26 -4.15
N LEU A 235 16.13 -4.71 -4.07
CA LEU A 235 15.44 -5.13 -2.86
C LEU A 235 15.56 -6.63 -2.58
N GLY A 236 16.13 -7.43 -3.49
CA GLY A 236 16.17 -8.88 -3.40
C GLY A 236 14.81 -9.57 -3.55
N LEU A 237 13.84 -8.91 -4.21
CA LEU A 237 12.50 -9.45 -4.42
C LEU A 237 12.47 -10.38 -5.64
N ALA A 238 11.96 -11.59 -5.45
CA ALA A 238 11.72 -12.51 -6.57
C ALA A 238 10.54 -12.02 -7.45
N PRO A 239 10.62 -12.15 -8.78
CA PRO A 239 9.48 -11.92 -9.64
C PRO A 239 8.41 -13.01 -9.47
N GLU A 240 7.16 -12.62 -9.64
CA GLU A 240 5.99 -13.49 -9.62
C GLU A 240 5.40 -13.62 -11.04
N SER A 241 4.49 -14.56 -11.23
CA SER A 241 3.81 -14.80 -12.50
C SER A 241 2.30 -14.95 -12.30
N ALA A 242 1.51 -14.68 -13.35
CA ALA A 242 0.08 -14.95 -13.34
C ALA A 242 -0.21 -16.40 -12.91
N ASN A 243 0.56 -17.37 -13.42
CA ASN A 243 0.38 -18.79 -13.10
C ASN A 243 0.67 -19.13 -11.63
N SER A 244 1.77 -18.63 -11.05
CA SER A 244 2.06 -18.89 -9.63
C SER A 244 0.98 -18.28 -8.73
N MET A 245 0.53 -17.05 -9.01
CA MET A 245 -0.51 -16.36 -8.24
C MET A 245 -1.87 -17.07 -8.36
N VAL A 246 -2.28 -17.46 -9.57
CA VAL A 246 -3.54 -18.17 -9.83
C VAL A 246 -3.52 -19.57 -9.22
N THR A 247 -2.40 -20.30 -9.33
CA THR A 247 -2.22 -21.63 -8.71
C THR A 247 -2.42 -21.54 -7.20
N GLU A 248 -1.78 -20.57 -6.55
CA GLU A 248 -1.91 -20.38 -5.11
C GLU A 248 -3.34 -19.97 -4.71
N ALA A 249 -3.94 -19.00 -5.40
CA ALA A 249 -5.31 -18.57 -5.15
C ALA A 249 -6.33 -19.71 -5.33
N TYR A 250 -6.18 -20.53 -6.37
CA TYR A 250 -7.04 -21.68 -6.64
C TYR A 250 -6.85 -22.79 -5.60
N HIS A 251 -5.61 -23.06 -5.18
CA HIS A 251 -5.33 -23.99 -4.07
C HIS A 251 -6.00 -23.50 -2.78
N ARG A 252 -5.81 -22.24 -2.39
CA ARG A 252 -6.46 -21.63 -1.22
C ARG A 252 -7.99 -21.77 -1.31
N LEU A 253 -8.60 -21.48 -2.46
CA LEU A 253 -10.04 -21.64 -2.69
C LEU A 253 -10.51 -23.10 -2.53
N LYS A 254 -9.78 -24.08 -3.08
CA LYS A 254 -10.10 -25.51 -2.96
C LYS A 254 -9.94 -26.06 -1.54
N HIS A 255 -9.18 -25.38 -0.68
CA HIS A 255 -8.89 -25.81 0.68
C HIS A 255 -9.50 -24.90 1.77
N LEU A 256 -10.23 -23.86 1.37
CA LEU A 256 -10.94 -22.95 2.27
C LEU A 256 -11.88 -23.73 3.21
N GLY A 257 -11.75 -23.49 4.52
CA GLY A 257 -12.55 -24.15 5.54
C GLY A 257 -12.25 -25.63 5.80
N LYS A 258 -11.24 -26.23 5.16
CA LYS A 258 -10.84 -27.63 5.45
C LYS A 258 -9.91 -27.70 6.68
N PRO A 259 -10.21 -28.55 7.68
CA PRO A 259 -9.34 -28.71 8.84
C PRO A 259 -7.98 -29.29 8.45
N GLY A 260 -6.91 -28.79 9.08
CA GLY A 260 -5.54 -29.25 8.86
C GLY A 260 -4.78 -28.58 7.71
N CYS A 261 -5.40 -27.67 6.95
CA CYS A 261 -4.70 -26.86 5.96
C CYS A 261 -4.32 -25.49 6.52
N ALA A 262 -3.05 -25.09 6.42
CA ALA A 262 -2.57 -23.78 6.85
C ALA A 262 -3.17 -22.58 6.06
N CYS A 263 -3.89 -22.84 4.96
CA CYS A 263 -4.65 -21.85 4.21
C CYS A 263 -5.99 -21.46 4.86
N ALA A 264 -6.35 -22.07 6.00
CA ALA A 264 -7.58 -21.78 6.72
C ALA A 264 -7.35 -20.79 7.89
N THR A 265 -7.12 -19.51 7.56
CA THR A 265 -7.57 -18.32 8.34
C THR A 265 -7.30 -17.05 7.55
#